data_AF-A0A4U7ASB1-F1
#
_entry.id   AF-A0A4U7ASB1-F1
#
_cell.length_a   1.000
_cell.length_b   1.000
_cell.length_c   1.000
_cell.angle_alpha   90.00
_cell.angle_beta   90.00
_cell.angle_gamma   90.00
#
_symmetry.space_group_name_H-M   'P 1'
#
loop_
_entity.id
_entity.type
_entity.pdbx_description
1 polymer ?
#
loop_
_entity_poly.entity_id
_entity_poly.type
_entity_poly.pdbx_seq_one_letter_code
_entity_poly.pdbx_strand_id
1 'polypeptide(L)'
;MADAAIQIAETIQTASIKRNPSPTHDINPSTAASEKRPVEVDDDVVSEAEEAEDDEIPVSFLRPTPRRANLPPLPDLRFEQSYLASIQHAETWQRVAFITIKDQVIMPLMQGMVWTLVVAGWRHMNRASKFSGQSVGAKIRRWWWETNNWKLPQLKNRLADPKLAANVEEVFMTSRDRIVNIHEPFGDAFYFGPERLGTRYENDEKSRIESGFAEATYKSVFDDILAEGSEGKRIFIKDIAHYLSPPHKKPAAIAPSLQSVKRGVGTSQSFEQTNGAKTNGESTVSEPGNPTVVPSEVLRQFHFGFLIRHPKHSIPSYWRCTIPPLDKITGFYNFMPEEAGYDELRRIFDYMKDTGIVGPKISGQETNGTNGQTNGANGHNSNEVPITLVDADDLLDNPEPIMRKFCEAVGIKFDPQMLEWDTEEDHQFAKDKFEKWKGFHEDAINSTGLHARKHGKPDTTPDQDFEAWKQKYGEEAAVVIRDTVEACLPDYEYLKQFAIKA
;
A
#
# COMPACT_ATOMS: atom_id res chain seq x y z
N MET A 1 -50.61 26.20 35.40
CA MET A 1 -49.77 25.17 34.72
C MET A 1 -48.29 25.33 35.05
N ALA A 2 -47.71 26.55 35.00
CA ALA A 2 -46.30 26.78 35.36
C ALA A 2 -45.99 26.48 36.84
N ASP A 3 -46.89 26.83 37.76
CA ASP A 3 -46.68 26.70 39.21
C ASP A 3 -46.62 25.23 39.69
N ALA A 4 -47.45 24.37 39.09
CA ALA A 4 -47.45 22.94 39.36
C ALA A 4 -46.16 22.26 38.85
N ALA A 5 -45.63 22.70 37.71
CA ALA A 5 -44.37 22.16 37.17
C ALA A 5 -43.16 22.57 38.03
N ILE A 6 -43.16 23.78 38.57
CA ILE A 6 -42.13 24.27 39.49
C ILE A 6 -42.20 23.53 40.83
N GLN A 7 -43.40 23.33 41.39
CA GLN A 7 -43.57 22.54 42.63
C GLN A 7 -43.18 21.07 42.43
N ILE A 8 -43.48 20.47 41.28
CA ILE A 8 -43.05 19.10 40.95
C ILE A 8 -41.52 19.03 40.85
N ALA A 9 -40.88 20.00 40.19
CA ALA A 9 -39.43 20.08 40.07
C ALA A 9 -38.75 20.26 41.44
N GLU A 10 -39.25 21.14 42.30
CA GLU A 10 -38.77 21.31 43.68
C GLU A 10 -38.96 20.05 44.52
N THR A 11 -40.11 19.38 44.39
CA THR A 11 -40.41 18.15 45.14
C THR A 11 -39.48 17.01 44.72
N ILE A 12 -39.23 16.85 43.41
CA ILE A 12 -38.27 15.88 42.86
C ILE A 12 -36.85 16.20 43.31
N GLN A 13 -36.46 17.48 43.27
CA GLN A 13 -35.13 17.91 43.72
C GLN A 13 -34.94 17.65 45.21
N THR A 14 -35.93 17.95 46.04
CA THR A 14 -35.89 17.72 47.50
C THR A 14 -35.90 16.22 47.85
N ALA A 15 -36.63 15.40 47.09
CA ALA A 15 -36.67 13.95 47.24
C ALA A 15 -35.35 13.26 46.82
N SER A 16 -34.59 13.87 45.91
CA SER A 16 -33.28 13.37 45.48
C SER A 16 -32.15 13.63 46.48
N ILE A 17 -32.38 14.46 47.51
CA ILE A 17 -31.40 14.74 48.55
C ILE A 17 -31.28 13.52 49.47
N LYS A 18 -30.16 12.81 49.35
CA LYS A 18 -29.80 11.70 50.23
C LYS A 18 -29.48 12.24 51.63
N ARG A 19 -30.45 12.17 52.55
CA ARG A 19 -30.36 12.77 53.91
C ARG A 19 -29.31 12.13 54.82
N ASN A 20 -28.72 10.99 54.44
CA ASN A 20 -27.64 10.33 55.18
C ASN A 20 -26.56 9.86 54.19
N PRO A 21 -25.70 10.78 53.68
CA PRO A 21 -24.66 10.42 52.73
C PRO A 21 -23.58 9.57 53.39
N SER A 22 -23.01 8.63 52.63
CA SER A 22 -21.91 7.80 53.10
C SER A 22 -20.61 8.62 53.07
N PRO A 23 -19.80 8.63 54.15
CA PRO A 23 -18.56 9.41 54.21
C PRO A 23 -17.51 9.00 53.16
N THR A 24 -17.60 7.79 52.60
CA THR A 24 -16.61 7.25 51.66
C THR A 24 -16.90 7.57 50.19
N HIS A 25 -18.11 8.04 49.86
CA HIS A 25 -18.54 8.29 48.48
C HIS A 25 -19.46 9.52 48.37
N ASP A 26 -19.06 10.65 48.96
CA ASP A 26 -19.78 11.92 48.80
C ASP A 26 -19.17 12.78 47.68
N ILE A 27 -19.80 12.74 46.51
CA ILE A 27 -19.46 13.53 45.31
C ILE A 27 -20.34 14.78 45.14
N ASN A 28 -21.23 15.08 46.11
CA ASN A 28 -22.08 16.25 46.02
C ASN A 28 -21.33 17.54 46.43
N PRO A 29 -21.65 18.70 45.81
CA PRO A 29 -21.16 19.99 46.27
C PRO A 29 -21.65 20.26 47.69
N SER A 30 -20.79 20.82 48.54
CA SER A 30 -21.10 21.05 49.96
C SER A 30 -22.29 22.00 50.12
N THR A 31 -23.47 21.47 50.43
CA THR A 31 -24.62 22.28 50.88
C THR A 31 -24.52 22.56 52.38
N ALA A 32 -25.20 23.60 52.87
CA ALA A 32 -25.17 24.08 54.26
C ALA A 32 -25.57 23.04 55.33
N ALA A 33 -26.05 21.85 54.96
CA ALA A 33 -26.42 20.77 55.88
C ALA A 33 -25.34 19.67 56.04
N SER A 34 -24.16 19.80 55.41
CA SER A 34 -23.12 18.77 55.43
C SER A 34 -21.95 19.14 56.34
N GLU A 35 -22.10 18.94 57.65
CA GLU A 35 -21.04 19.25 58.64
C GLU A 35 -20.05 18.11 58.89
N LYS A 36 -20.23 16.92 58.30
CA LYS A 36 -19.32 15.78 58.51
C LYS A 36 -18.19 15.78 57.48
N ARG A 37 -16.93 15.83 57.95
CA ARG A 37 -15.72 15.72 57.13
C ARG A 37 -15.10 14.33 57.32
N PRO A 38 -14.72 13.61 56.25
CA PRO A 38 -13.97 12.37 56.36
C PRO A 38 -12.52 12.65 56.73
N VAL A 39 -12.01 11.91 57.71
CA VAL A 39 -10.69 12.07 58.31
C VAL A 39 -10.07 10.70 58.49
N GLU A 40 -8.78 10.58 58.20
CA GLU A 40 -8.00 9.35 58.44
C GLU A 40 -7.16 9.50 59.71
N VAL A 41 -7.03 8.39 60.46
CA VAL A 41 -6.19 8.30 61.66
C VAL A 41 -4.80 7.83 61.23
N ASP A 42 -3.77 8.48 61.73
CA ASP A 42 -2.37 8.20 61.39
C ASP A 42 -1.86 7.00 62.19
N ASP A 43 -1.68 5.83 61.55
CA ASP A 43 -1.32 4.57 62.22
C ASP A 43 0.08 4.58 62.87
N ASP A 44 0.98 5.49 62.44
CA ASP A 44 2.37 5.56 62.90
C ASP A 44 2.56 6.20 64.29
N VAL A 45 1.49 6.68 64.93
CA VAL A 45 1.54 7.29 66.28
C VAL A 45 0.68 6.53 67.31
N VAL A 46 0.06 5.43 66.89
CA VAL A 46 -0.81 4.61 67.73
C VAL A 46 0.00 3.77 68.74
N SER A 47 1.31 3.63 68.55
CA SER A 47 2.19 2.87 69.46
C SER A 47 2.66 3.63 70.71
N GLU A 48 2.40 4.93 70.85
CA GLU A 48 2.82 5.73 72.02
C GLU A 48 1.65 6.16 72.93
N ALA A 49 0.41 5.74 72.65
CA ALA A 49 -0.78 6.16 73.40
C ALA A 49 -1.54 5.00 74.08
N GLU A 50 -0.89 3.86 74.36
CA GLU A 50 -1.49 2.77 75.15
C GLU A 50 -1.53 3.04 76.68
N GLU A 51 -1.12 4.22 77.16
CA GLU A 51 -1.21 4.58 78.59
C GLU A 51 -1.96 5.90 78.82
N ALA A 52 -3.26 5.93 78.55
CA ALA A 52 -4.20 6.84 79.22
C ALA A 52 -5.64 6.32 79.07
N GLU A 53 -6.31 6.07 80.20
CA GLU A 53 -7.74 5.82 80.27
C GLU A 53 -8.49 7.12 79.92
N ASP A 54 -8.87 7.29 78.64
CA ASP A 54 -10.00 8.12 78.21
C ASP A 54 -10.32 7.82 76.73
N ASP A 55 -11.57 7.46 76.44
CA ASP A 55 -12.07 7.00 75.11
C ASP A 55 -12.16 8.13 74.03
N GLU A 56 -11.34 9.19 74.09
CA GLU A 56 -11.36 10.29 73.13
C GLU A 56 -10.04 10.44 72.36
N ILE A 57 -10.08 10.22 71.04
CA ILE A 57 -8.94 10.43 70.13
C ILE A 57 -8.68 11.94 69.98
N PRO A 58 -7.47 12.45 70.31
CA PRO A 58 -7.17 13.88 70.20
C PRO A 58 -7.17 14.37 68.74
N VAL A 59 -7.70 15.58 68.50
CA VAL A 59 -7.87 16.17 67.15
C VAL A 59 -6.54 16.35 66.38
N SER A 60 -5.39 16.32 67.06
CA SER A 60 -4.07 16.38 66.44
C SER A 60 -3.68 15.12 65.65
N PHE A 61 -4.33 13.98 65.89
CA PHE A 61 -4.07 12.69 65.21
C PHE A 61 -4.89 12.50 63.92
N LEU A 62 -5.72 13.48 63.59
CA LEU A 62 -6.70 13.45 62.52
C LEU A 62 -6.15 14.20 61.31
N ARG A 63 -5.78 13.49 60.24
CA ARG A 63 -5.31 14.11 59.00
C ARG A 63 -6.48 14.36 58.04
N PRO A 64 -6.65 15.59 57.51
CA PRO A 64 -7.71 15.88 56.55
C PRO A 64 -7.42 15.25 55.19
N THR A 65 -8.34 14.44 54.70
CA THR A 65 -8.23 13.80 53.37
C THR A 65 -8.35 14.86 52.27
N PRO A 66 -7.38 15.00 51.35
CA PRO A 66 -7.43 16.01 50.30
C PRO A 66 -8.58 15.73 49.31
N ARG A 67 -9.54 16.65 49.21
CA ARG A 67 -10.60 16.60 48.20
C ARG A 67 -10.01 16.87 46.81
N ARG A 68 -10.39 16.06 45.81
CA ARG A 68 -10.11 16.39 44.40
C ARG A 68 -10.75 17.74 44.05
N ALA A 69 -10.02 18.58 43.33
CA ALA A 69 -10.50 19.89 42.89
C ALA A 69 -11.82 19.72 42.12
N ASN A 70 -12.85 20.47 42.52
CA ASN A 70 -14.09 20.54 41.77
C ASN A 70 -13.79 21.08 40.37
N LEU A 71 -14.42 20.50 39.35
CA LEU A 71 -14.39 21.05 38.00
C LEU A 71 -14.77 22.54 38.04
N PRO A 72 -14.16 23.40 37.21
CA PRO A 72 -14.62 24.78 37.08
C PRO A 72 -16.12 24.77 36.73
N PRO A 73 -16.88 25.80 37.14
CA PRO A 73 -18.29 25.87 36.77
C PRO A 73 -18.42 25.68 35.27
N LEU A 74 -19.24 24.71 34.86
CA LEU A 74 -19.49 24.43 33.45
C LEU A 74 -19.88 25.76 32.78
N PRO A 75 -19.25 26.12 31.65
CA PRO A 75 -19.63 27.33 30.94
C PRO A 75 -21.14 27.26 30.66
N ASP A 76 -21.86 28.33 30.98
CA ASP A 76 -23.31 28.34 30.84
C ASP A 76 -23.69 28.18 29.36
N LEU A 77 -24.13 26.96 29.00
CA LEU A 77 -24.55 26.60 27.65
C LEU A 77 -25.94 27.15 27.30
N ARG A 78 -26.53 27.97 28.18
CA ARG A 78 -27.75 28.71 27.85
C ARG A 78 -27.38 29.88 26.95
N PHE A 79 -27.49 29.64 25.65
CA PHE A 79 -27.40 30.64 24.56
C PHE A 79 -28.33 31.85 24.74
N GLU A 80 -29.20 31.84 25.75
CA GLU A 80 -30.11 32.92 26.12
C GLU A 80 -29.37 34.23 26.40
N GLN A 81 -28.29 34.24 27.18
CA GLN A 81 -27.58 35.49 27.49
C GLN A 81 -26.89 36.10 26.27
N SER A 82 -26.25 35.27 25.43
CA SER A 82 -25.64 35.73 24.17
C SER A 82 -26.68 36.21 23.17
N TYR A 83 -27.84 35.56 23.12
CA TYR A 83 -28.94 35.94 22.23
C TYR A 83 -29.59 37.25 22.69
N LEU A 84 -29.85 37.40 24.00
CA LEU A 84 -30.34 38.63 24.61
C LEU A 84 -29.39 39.81 24.37
N ALA A 85 -28.08 39.59 24.47
CA ALA A 85 -27.07 40.59 24.11
C ALA A 85 -27.09 40.96 22.62
N SER A 86 -27.37 40.00 21.73
CA SER A 86 -27.45 40.26 20.27
C SER A 86 -28.66 41.11 19.87
N ILE A 87 -29.76 41.01 20.63
CA ILE A 87 -31.01 41.74 20.36
C ILE A 87 -31.13 43.05 21.17
N GLN A 88 -30.18 43.35 22.06
CA GLN A 88 -30.24 44.51 22.98
C GLN A 88 -30.36 45.87 22.27
N HIS A 89 -29.94 45.96 21.01
CA HIS A 89 -29.99 47.18 20.18
C HIS A 89 -31.07 47.12 19.08
N ALA A 90 -31.96 46.11 19.12
CA ALA A 90 -33.00 45.95 18.13
C ALA A 90 -34.26 46.74 18.52
N GLU A 91 -34.38 47.96 17.99
CA GLU A 91 -35.50 48.88 18.27
C GLU A 91 -36.85 48.46 17.63
N THR A 92 -36.88 47.41 16.81
CA THR A 92 -38.07 47.00 16.04
C THR A 92 -38.19 45.48 15.95
N TRP A 93 -39.41 44.95 16.03
CA TRP A 93 -39.68 43.51 15.94
C TRP A 93 -39.15 42.86 14.65
N GLN A 94 -39.14 43.60 13.53
CA GLN A 94 -38.54 43.12 12.27
C GLN A 94 -37.03 42.90 12.36
N ARG A 95 -36.31 43.74 13.12
CA ARG A 95 -34.87 43.56 13.39
C ARG A 95 -34.62 42.37 14.30
N VAL A 96 -35.45 42.18 15.32
CA VAL A 96 -35.38 40.99 16.18
C VAL A 96 -35.56 39.73 15.33
N ALA A 97 -36.63 39.65 14.51
CA ALA A 97 -36.88 38.51 13.64
C ALA A 97 -35.74 38.24 12.64
N PHE A 98 -35.14 39.28 12.06
CA PHE A 98 -33.99 39.15 11.17
C PHE A 98 -32.75 38.59 11.90
N ILE A 99 -32.45 39.11 13.10
CA ILE A 99 -31.33 38.63 13.92
C ILE A 99 -31.55 37.16 14.30
N THR A 100 -32.76 36.79 14.71
CA THR A 100 -33.11 35.39 15.03
C THR A 100 -32.90 34.47 13.83
N ILE A 101 -33.40 34.84 12.63
CA ILE A 101 -33.26 34.02 11.42
C ILE A 101 -31.79 33.90 11.02
N LYS A 102 -31.04 35.00 11.07
CA LYS A 102 -29.62 35.02 10.72
C LYS A 102 -28.79 34.13 11.67
N ASP A 103 -29.02 34.23 12.98
CA ASP A 103 -28.20 33.54 13.98
C ASP A 103 -28.66 32.10 14.30
N GLN A 104 -29.96 31.80 14.20
CA GLN A 104 -30.50 30.46 14.53
C GLN A 104 -30.72 29.56 13.31
N VAL A 105 -30.79 30.14 12.10
CA VAL A 105 -31.05 29.37 10.87
C VAL A 105 -29.88 29.49 9.91
N ILE A 106 -29.50 30.70 9.51
CA ILE A 106 -28.51 30.90 8.45
C ILE A 106 -27.08 30.56 8.93
N MET A 107 -26.67 31.06 10.09
CA MET A 107 -25.34 30.81 10.67
C MET A 107 -25.06 29.31 10.87
N PRO A 108 -25.94 28.51 11.51
CA PRO A 108 -25.71 27.07 11.68
C PRO A 108 -25.68 26.31 10.34
N LEU A 109 -26.54 26.69 9.38
CA LEU A 109 -26.54 26.09 8.05
C LEU A 109 -25.25 26.39 7.27
N MET A 110 -24.77 27.65 7.33
CA MET A 110 -23.50 28.05 6.70
C MET A 110 -22.31 27.37 7.37
N GLN A 111 -22.27 27.33 8.71
CA GLN A 111 -21.21 26.63 9.46
C GLN A 111 -21.20 25.13 9.14
N GLY A 112 -22.38 24.50 9.08
CA GLY A 112 -22.53 23.09 8.69
C GLY A 112 -22.12 22.82 7.24
N MET A 113 -22.49 23.71 6.31
CA MET A 113 -22.09 23.60 4.91
C MET A 113 -20.58 23.75 4.73
N VAL A 114 -19.97 24.76 5.37
CA VAL A 114 -18.52 24.97 5.34
C VAL A 114 -17.79 23.79 5.97
N TRP A 115 -18.24 23.30 7.13
CA TRP A 115 -17.65 22.13 7.77
C TRP A 115 -17.76 20.88 6.89
N THR A 116 -18.91 20.68 6.24
CA THR A 116 -19.13 19.56 5.32
C THR A 116 -18.21 19.66 4.11
N LEU A 117 -18.01 20.85 3.55
CA LEU A 117 -17.09 21.08 2.44
C LEU A 117 -15.61 20.91 2.84
N VAL A 118 -15.24 21.35 4.05
CA VAL A 118 -13.89 21.13 4.60
C VAL A 118 -13.64 19.64 4.82
N VAL A 119 -14.59 18.92 5.43
CA VAL A 119 -14.48 17.47 5.65
C VAL A 119 -14.51 16.69 4.34
N ALA A 120 -15.35 17.09 3.37
CA ALA A 120 -15.39 16.47 2.05
C ALA A 120 -14.11 16.74 1.24
N GLY A 121 -13.60 17.97 1.29
CA GLY A 121 -12.30 18.35 0.71
C GLY A 121 -11.14 17.60 1.35
N TRP A 122 -11.13 17.51 2.68
CA TRP A 122 -10.14 16.73 3.44
C TRP A 122 -10.19 15.24 3.10
N ARG A 123 -11.38 14.65 3.01
CA ARG A 123 -11.58 13.26 2.58
C ARG A 123 -11.14 13.06 1.14
N HIS A 124 -11.44 13.99 0.24
CA HIS A 124 -11.03 13.93 -1.16
C HIS A 124 -9.50 14.03 -1.30
N MET A 125 -8.87 14.97 -0.59
CA MET A 125 -7.42 15.13 -0.55
C MET A 125 -6.71 13.92 0.09
N ASN A 126 -7.32 13.30 1.11
CA ASN A 126 -6.78 12.09 1.73
C ASN A 126 -7.03 10.81 0.92
N ARG A 127 -7.93 10.84 -0.08
CA ARG A 127 -8.23 9.68 -0.92
C ARG A 127 -7.23 9.52 -2.07
N ALA A 128 -6.55 10.59 -2.49
CA ALA A 128 -5.78 10.64 -3.73
C ALA A 128 -4.28 10.95 -3.56
N SER A 129 -3.72 10.88 -2.35
CA SER A 129 -2.31 11.26 -2.14
C SER A 129 -1.58 10.33 -1.17
N LYS A 130 -0.77 9.43 -1.75
CA LYS A 130 0.32 8.73 -1.05
C LYS A 130 1.35 9.77 -0.54
N PHE A 131 2.16 9.39 0.46
CA PHE A 131 3.18 10.28 1.06
C PHE A 131 4.29 10.73 0.09
N SER A 132 4.45 10.01 -1.02
CA SER A 132 5.36 10.31 -2.12
C SER A 132 4.64 11.06 -3.26
N GLY A 133 5.23 12.17 -3.73
CA GLY A 133 4.73 12.97 -4.85
C GLY A 133 5.00 14.48 -4.70
N GLN A 134 4.99 15.23 -5.82
CA GLN A 134 5.19 16.70 -5.81
C GLN A 134 3.88 17.51 -5.71
N SER A 135 2.74 16.86 -5.47
CA SER A 135 1.43 17.51 -5.40
C SER A 135 1.34 18.49 -4.22
N VAL A 136 0.49 19.52 -4.37
CA VAL A 136 0.24 20.52 -3.32
C VAL A 136 -0.27 19.85 -2.02
N GLY A 137 -1.06 18.79 -2.13
CA GLY A 137 -1.53 17.98 -1.00
C GLY A 137 -0.40 17.29 -0.24
N ALA A 138 0.58 16.72 -0.95
CA ALA A 138 1.76 16.10 -0.34
C ALA A 138 2.65 17.14 0.37
N LYS A 139 2.77 18.36 -0.18
CA LYS A 139 3.53 19.47 0.44
C LYS A 139 2.90 19.98 1.73
N ILE A 140 1.58 20.19 1.75
CA ILE A 140 0.83 20.61 2.96
C ILE A 140 0.93 19.53 4.04
N ARG A 141 0.89 18.26 3.65
CA ARG A 141 0.99 17.13 4.59
C ARG A 141 2.39 17.02 5.21
N ARG A 142 3.46 17.18 4.43
CA ARG A 142 4.84 17.23 4.97
C ARG A 142 5.02 18.39 5.93
N TRP A 143 4.54 19.58 5.54
CA TRP A 143 4.58 20.76 6.41
C TRP A 143 3.82 20.51 7.73
N TRP A 144 2.63 19.90 7.69
CA TRP A 144 1.83 19.55 8.87
C TRP A 144 2.51 18.50 9.76
N TRP A 145 3.22 17.54 9.16
CA TRP A 145 3.97 16.51 9.89
C TRP A 145 5.25 17.07 10.53
N GLU A 146 5.98 17.92 9.81
CA GLU A 146 7.16 18.64 10.30
C GLU A 146 6.80 19.57 11.47
N THR A 147 5.67 20.27 11.39
CA THR A 147 5.19 21.16 12.46
C THR A 147 4.68 20.41 13.70
N ASN A 148 4.27 19.14 13.57
CA ASN A 148 3.79 18.32 14.70
C ASN A 148 4.86 17.40 15.32
N ASN A 149 6.11 17.42 14.81
CA ASN A 149 7.24 16.67 15.39
C ASN A 149 6.99 15.15 15.54
N TRP A 150 6.17 14.57 14.65
CA TRP A 150 5.89 13.14 14.64
C TRP A 150 7.11 12.38 14.10
N LYS A 151 7.52 11.30 14.78
CA LYS A 151 8.71 10.52 14.40
C LYS A 151 8.47 9.82 13.05
N LEU A 152 9.23 10.21 12.04
CA LEU A 152 9.41 9.42 10.81
C LEU A 152 10.10 8.07 11.17
N PRO A 153 9.69 6.93 10.58
CA PRO A 153 10.43 5.69 10.71
C PRO A 153 11.85 5.89 10.17
N GLN A 154 12.84 5.86 11.06
CA GLN A 154 14.25 6.06 10.76
C GLN A 154 14.80 4.85 9.99
N LEU A 155 15.32 5.09 8.77
CA LEU A 155 16.01 4.08 8.00
C LEU A 155 17.48 3.98 8.43
N LYS A 156 17.90 2.80 8.88
CA LYS A 156 19.30 2.50 9.17
C LYS A 156 20.01 1.99 7.91
N ASN A 157 21.09 2.67 7.56
CA ASN A 157 22.11 2.24 6.59
C ASN A 157 22.86 0.98 7.08
N ARG A 158 23.13 0.02 6.18
CA ARG A 158 24.46 -0.59 5.87
C ARG A 158 24.37 -1.94 5.11
N LEU A 159 25.02 -1.97 3.92
CA LEU A 159 25.91 -2.98 3.29
C LEU A 159 25.42 -4.35 2.77
N ALA A 160 25.80 -4.60 1.50
CA ALA A 160 26.39 -5.81 0.84
C ALA A 160 25.52 -6.92 0.18
N ASP A 161 25.46 -6.91 -1.18
CA ASP A 161 25.43 -7.99 -2.23
C ASP A 161 24.36 -9.12 -2.15
N PRO A 162 23.79 -9.74 -3.24
CA PRO A 162 23.95 -9.58 -4.69
C PRO A 162 22.66 -9.48 -5.59
N LYS A 163 22.94 -9.01 -6.82
CA LYS A 163 22.23 -8.75 -8.10
C LYS A 163 21.11 -9.69 -8.60
N LEU A 164 20.14 -9.13 -9.38
CA LEU A 164 19.97 -9.31 -10.85
C LEU A 164 18.64 -8.80 -11.48
N ALA A 165 17.68 -8.24 -10.74
CA ALA A 165 16.38 -7.87 -11.34
C ALA A 165 16.23 -6.39 -11.77
N ALA A 166 17.11 -5.49 -11.32
CA ALA A 166 16.94 -4.05 -11.47
C ALA A 166 17.63 -3.43 -12.70
N ASN A 167 18.50 -4.17 -13.40
CA ASN A 167 19.35 -3.59 -14.45
C ASN A 167 18.58 -3.09 -15.69
N VAL A 168 17.47 -3.72 -16.09
CA VAL A 168 16.64 -3.21 -17.22
C VAL A 168 15.87 -1.96 -16.81
N GLU A 169 15.40 -1.93 -15.56
CA GLU A 169 14.63 -0.82 -15.02
C GLU A 169 15.49 0.43 -14.83
N GLU A 170 16.73 0.27 -14.33
CA GLU A 170 17.70 1.36 -14.16
C GLU A 170 18.03 2.06 -15.47
N VAL A 171 18.11 1.31 -16.58
CA VAL A 171 18.28 1.87 -17.93
C VAL A 171 17.12 2.80 -18.30
N PHE A 172 15.91 2.55 -17.83
CA PHE A 172 14.76 3.45 -18.01
C PHE A 172 14.65 4.54 -16.93
N MET A 173 15.37 4.43 -15.81
CA MET A 173 15.44 5.47 -14.78
C MET A 173 16.30 6.66 -15.19
N THR A 174 17.22 6.49 -16.13
CA THR A 174 18.01 7.60 -16.72
C THR A 174 17.19 8.45 -17.68
N SER A 175 16.04 7.96 -18.18
CA SER A 175 15.17 8.62 -19.17
C SER A 175 13.97 9.37 -18.54
N ARG A 176 14.20 10.10 -17.45
CA ARG A 176 13.15 10.70 -16.57
C ARG A 176 12.27 11.76 -17.23
N ASP A 177 12.78 12.38 -18.28
CA ASP A 177 12.07 13.38 -19.07
C ASP A 177 10.98 12.74 -19.94
N ARG A 178 11.09 11.44 -20.27
CA ARG A 178 10.21 10.75 -21.24
C ARG A 178 9.41 9.60 -20.65
N ILE A 179 9.89 9.00 -19.55
CA ILE A 179 9.33 7.76 -18.99
C ILE A 179 8.99 7.92 -17.51
N VAL A 180 7.80 7.45 -17.12
CA VAL A 180 7.39 7.25 -15.73
C VAL A 180 7.57 5.77 -15.38
N ASN A 181 8.46 5.48 -14.44
CA ASN A 181 8.71 4.12 -13.96
C ASN A 181 7.83 3.82 -12.74
N ILE A 182 7.07 2.72 -12.84
CA ILE A 182 6.21 2.17 -11.79
C ILE A 182 6.71 0.77 -11.46
N HIS A 183 7.07 0.55 -10.20
CA HIS A 183 7.71 -0.68 -9.75
C HIS A 183 6.73 -1.56 -8.96
N GLU A 184 6.47 -2.74 -9.49
CA GLU A 184 5.60 -3.80 -8.96
C GLU A 184 4.28 -3.29 -8.37
N PRO A 185 3.48 -2.56 -9.16
CA PRO A 185 2.22 -2.01 -8.69
C PRO A 185 1.18 -3.09 -8.35
N PHE A 186 1.16 -4.24 -9.05
CA PHE A 186 0.16 -5.28 -8.80
C PHE A 186 0.43 -6.10 -7.53
N GLY A 187 1.64 -6.03 -6.97
CA GLY A 187 1.97 -6.64 -5.67
C GLY A 187 1.07 -6.14 -4.54
N ASP A 188 0.60 -4.89 -4.62
CA ASP A 188 -0.26 -4.27 -3.60
C ASP A 188 -1.61 -5.00 -3.50
N ALA A 189 -2.26 -5.19 -4.65
CA ALA A 189 -3.51 -5.95 -4.74
C ALA A 189 -3.28 -7.43 -4.46
N PHE A 190 -2.17 -8.00 -4.96
CA PHE A 190 -1.87 -9.43 -4.83
C PHE A 190 -1.61 -9.89 -3.39
N TYR A 191 -0.90 -9.10 -2.59
CA TYR A 191 -0.53 -9.46 -1.21
C TYR A 191 -1.50 -8.93 -0.16
N PHE A 192 -1.95 -7.69 -0.29
CA PHE A 192 -2.62 -6.97 0.80
C PHE A 192 -4.10 -6.71 0.56
N GLY A 193 -4.50 -6.62 -0.72
CA GLY A 193 -5.85 -6.25 -1.12
C GLY A 193 -6.98 -7.19 -0.69
N PRO A 194 -8.24 -6.78 -0.85
CA PRO A 194 -9.40 -7.65 -0.66
C PRO A 194 -9.53 -8.71 -1.76
N GLU A 195 -8.90 -8.50 -2.92
CA GLU A 195 -8.88 -9.39 -4.09
C GLU A 195 -7.59 -10.22 -4.21
N ARG A 196 -6.80 -10.27 -3.13
CA ARG A 196 -5.49 -10.92 -3.09
C ARG A 196 -5.54 -12.37 -3.55
N LEU A 197 -4.49 -12.78 -4.25
CA LEU A 197 -4.27 -14.17 -4.67
C LEU A 197 -3.21 -14.86 -3.80
N GLY A 198 -2.32 -14.09 -3.18
CA GLY A 198 -1.25 -14.59 -2.32
C GLY A 198 -1.73 -14.93 -0.91
N THR A 199 -1.16 -15.98 -0.33
CA THR A 199 -1.45 -16.44 1.04
C THR A 199 -0.47 -15.92 2.09
N ARG A 200 0.65 -15.31 1.67
CA ARG A 200 1.75 -14.85 2.54
C ARG A 200 1.28 -14.01 3.73
N TYR A 201 0.38 -13.05 3.49
CA TYR A 201 -0.17 -12.17 4.54
C TYR A 201 -1.65 -12.45 4.85
N GLU A 202 -2.16 -13.61 4.44
CA GLU A 202 -3.59 -13.95 4.61
C GLU A 202 -4.02 -13.93 6.08
N ASN A 203 -3.16 -14.43 6.96
CA ASN A 203 -3.39 -14.49 8.41
C ASN A 203 -2.74 -13.34 9.19
N ASP A 204 -2.19 -12.34 8.49
CA ASP A 204 -1.54 -11.17 9.09
C ASP A 204 -2.26 -9.86 8.71
N GLU A 205 -3.46 -9.68 9.25
CA GLU A 205 -4.26 -8.48 9.03
C GLU A 205 -3.53 -7.20 9.45
N LYS A 206 -2.69 -7.28 10.49
CA LYS A 206 -1.92 -6.15 10.98
C LYS A 206 -0.93 -5.66 9.93
N SER A 207 -0.08 -6.54 9.37
CA SER A 207 0.85 -6.15 8.31
C SER A 207 0.12 -5.67 7.05
N ARG A 208 -1.05 -6.24 6.72
CA ARG A 208 -1.89 -5.74 5.62
C ARG A 208 -2.34 -4.31 5.85
N ILE A 209 -2.84 -3.97 7.04
CA ILE A 209 -3.28 -2.60 7.37
C ILE A 209 -2.08 -1.64 7.42
N GLU A 210 -0.98 -2.05 8.07
CA GLU A 210 0.23 -1.24 8.20
C GLU A 210 0.93 -0.98 6.86
N SER A 211 0.76 -1.86 5.86
CA SER A 211 1.25 -1.64 4.49
C SER A 211 0.64 -0.42 3.81
N GLY A 212 -0.57 -0.01 4.21
CA GLY A 212 -1.37 1.02 3.53
C GLY A 212 -2.10 0.54 2.27
N PHE A 213 -1.99 -0.74 1.91
CA PHE A 213 -2.57 -1.33 0.70
C PHE A 213 -3.70 -2.35 0.99
N ALA A 214 -4.20 -2.43 2.22
CA ALA A 214 -5.26 -3.36 2.60
C ALA A 214 -6.54 -3.27 1.74
N GLU A 215 -6.81 -2.09 1.18
CA GLU A 215 -7.97 -1.79 0.32
C GLU A 215 -7.60 -1.73 -1.17
N ALA A 216 -6.36 -2.06 -1.56
CA ALA A 216 -5.91 -2.01 -2.95
C ALA A 216 -6.57 -3.12 -3.78
N THR A 217 -7.30 -2.73 -4.82
CA THR A 217 -7.91 -3.64 -5.81
C THR A 217 -7.10 -3.63 -7.10
N TYR A 218 -7.26 -4.63 -7.96
CA TYR A 218 -6.60 -4.59 -9.28
C TYR A 218 -7.04 -3.36 -10.08
N LYS A 219 -8.32 -2.99 -10.03
CA LYS A 219 -8.82 -1.77 -10.67
C LYS A 219 -8.16 -0.51 -10.13
N SER A 220 -8.04 -0.33 -8.81
CA SER A 220 -7.40 0.87 -8.26
C SER A 220 -5.93 0.97 -8.67
N VAL A 221 -5.24 -0.17 -8.82
CA VAL A 221 -3.87 -0.19 -9.34
C VAL A 221 -3.82 0.29 -10.79
N PHE A 222 -4.73 -0.17 -11.66
CA PHE A 222 -4.84 0.35 -13.03
C PHE A 222 -5.21 1.84 -13.07
N ASP A 223 -6.13 2.29 -12.21
CA ASP A 223 -6.50 3.70 -12.12
C ASP A 223 -5.29 4.57 -11.71
N ASP A 224 -4.47 4.11 -10.76
CA ASP A 224 -3.22 4.76 -10.35
C ASP A 224 -2.23 4.84 -11.52
N ILE A 225 -2.02 3.74 -12.24
CA ILE A 225 -1.14 3.69 -13.43
C ILE A 225 -1.60 4.72 -14.47
N LEU A 226 -2.89 4.75 -14.81
CA LEU A 226 -3.43 5.68 -15.80
C LEU A 226 -3.30 7.15 -15.35
N ALA A 227 -3.50 7.43 -14.06
CA ALA A 227 -3.34 8.76 -13.50
C ALA A 227 -1.87 9.24 -13.60
N GLU A 228 -0.90 8.38 -13.32
CA GLU A 228 0.53 8.68 -13.46
C GLU A 228 0.95 8.94 -14.93
N GLY A 229 0.24 8.37 -15.91
CA GLY A 229 0.48 8.59 -17.34
C GLY A 229 -0.10 9.89 -17.92
N SER A 230 -0.90 10.64 -17.15
CA SER A 230 -1.67 11.79 -17.67
C SER A 230 -0.82 12.99 -18.11
N GLU A 231 0.48 13.00 -17.79
CA GLU A 231 1.42 14.08 -18.14
C GLU A 231 2.08 13.91 -19.54
N GLY A 232 1.59 12.99 -20.38
CA GLY A 232 2.10 12.78 -21.75
C GLY A 232 3.44 12.04 -21.83
N LYS A 233 3.93 11.54 -20.70
CA LYS A 233 5.08 10.64 -20.61
C LYS A 233 4.64 9.20 -20.81
N ARG A 234 5.55 8.37 -21.32
CA ARG A 234 5.31 6.94 -21.46
C ARG A 234 5.42 6.25 -20.10
N ILE A 235 4.54 5.31 -19.80
CA ILE A 235 4.64 4.50 -18.58
C ILE A 235 5.49 3.27 -18.88
N PHE A 236 6.45 2.98 -17.99
CA PHE A 236 7.15 1.70 -17.91
C PHE A 236 6.77 1.03 -16.59
N ILE A 237 6.30 -0.21 -16.67
CA ILE A 237 5.88 -1.00 -15.51
C ILE A 237 6.80 -2.20 -15.42
N LYS A 238 7.53 -2.32 -14.32
CA LYS A 238 8.18 -3.57 -13.95
C LYS A 238 7.23 -4.29 -13.01
N ASP A 239 6.80 -5.49 -13.35
CA ASP A 239 5.94 -6.30 -12.49
C ASP A 239 6.38 -7.78 -12.47
N ILE A 240 5.79 -8.60 -11.60
CA ILE A 240 6.01 -10.04 -11.54
C ILE A 240 4.75 -10.72 -12.07
N ALA A 241 4.88 -11.56 -13.10
CA ALA A 241 3.75 -12.26 -13.72
C ALA A 241 2.87 -13.03 -12.71
N HIS A 242 3.50 -13.51 -11.63
CA HIS A 242 2.85 -14.14 -10.49
C HIS A 242 1.71 -13.28 -9.87
N TYR A 243 1.82 -11.95 -9.92
CA TYR A 243 0.79 -11.08 -9.34
C TYR A 243 -0.51 -11.05 -10.15
N LEU A 244 -0.51 -11.51 -11.40
CA LEU A 244 -1.68 -11.48 -12.29
C LEU A 244 -2.36 -12.85 -12.44
N SER A 245 -1.72 -13.94 -12.02
CA SER A 245 -2.23 -15.31 -12.20
C SER A 245 -2.37 -16.01 -10.85
N PRO A 246 -3.46 -16.77 -10.61
CA PRO A 246 -3.54 -17.61 -9.43
C PRO A 246 -2.38 -18.61 -9.34
N PRO A 247 -1.85 -18.87 -8.12
CA PRO A 247 -0.77 -19.81 -7.90
C PRO A 247 -1.24 -21.26 -8.08
N HIS A 248 -0.29 -22.18 -8.20
CA HIS A 248 -0.50 -23.64 -8.29
C HIS A 248 -1.38 -24.08 -9.47
N LYS A 249 -1.28 -23.40 -10.62
CA LYS A 249 -2.05 -23.74 -11.84
C LYS A 249 -3.57 -23.72 -11.63
N LYS A 250 -4.05 -22.98 -10.62
CA LYS A 250 -5.48 -22.81 -10.38
C LYS A 250 -6.11 -22.03 -11.53
N PRO A 251 -7.36 -22.33 -11.91
CA PRO A 251 -8.06 -21.58 -12.95
C PRO A 251 -8.23 -20.12 -12.53
N ALA A 252 -8.04 -19.21 -13.48
CA ALA A 252 -8.24 -17.79 -13.26
C ALA A 252 -9.69 -17.37 -13.50
N ALA A 253 -10.11 -16.37 -12.73
CA ALA A 253 -11.34 -15.64 -12.93
C ALA A 253 -11.03 -14.15 -12.86
N ILE A 254 -11.76 -13.34 -13.62
CA ILE A 254 -11.52 -11.90 -13.65
C ILE A 254 -11.74 -11.30 -12.26
N ALA A 255 -10.79 -10.49 -11.81
CA ALA A 255 -10.85 -9.80 -10.52
C ALA A 255 -12.20 -9.07 -10.39
N PRO A 256 -12.92 -9.17 -9.25
CA PRO A 256 -14.24 -8.57 -9.10
C PRO A 256 -14.30 -7.09 -9.49
N SER A 257 -13.27 -6.31 -9.17
CA SER A 257 -13.13 -4.90 -9.50
C SER A 257 -12.97 -4.60 -10.98
N LEU A 258 -12.55 -5.58 -11.79
CA LEU A 258 -12.34 -5.48 -13.24
C LEU A 258 -13.50 -6.02 -14.07
N GLN A 259 -14.55 -6.55 -13.44
CA GLN A 259 -15.70 -7.07 -14.17
C GLN A 259 -16.54 -5.92 -14.75
N SER A 260 -16.79 -5.97 -16.05
CA SER A 260 -17.73 -5.04 -16.68
C SER A 260 -19.17 -5.44 -16.32
N VAL A 261 -19.88 -4.58 -15.59
CA VAL A 261 -21.32 -4.76 -15.35
C VAL A 261 -22.04 -4.47 -16.66
N LYS A 262 -22.54 -5.48 -17.36
CA LYS A 262 -23.50 -5.29 -18.47
C LYS A 262 -24.78 -4.65 -17.91
N ARG A 263 -24.87 -3.33 -17.92
CA ARG A 263 -26.16 -2.63 -17.91
C ARG A 263 -26.75 -2.69 -19.32
N GLY A 264 -28.04 -2.97 -19.41
CA GLY A 264 -28.74 -3.24 -20.68
C GLY A 264 -28.54 -2.18 -21.76
N VAL A 265 -28.58 -2.65 -23.01
CA VAL A 265 -28.63 -1.96 -24.31
C VAL A 265 -28.49 -0.43 -24.28
N GLY A 266 -27.33 0.09 -24.71
CA GLY A 266 -27.24 1.44 -25.27
C GLY A 266 -26.23 2.43 -24.69
N THR A 267 -25.20 2.04 -23.94
CA THR A 267 -24.13 2.98 -23.51
C THR A 267 -22.74 2.48 -23.85
N SER A 268 -21.92 3.40 -24.36
CA SER A 268 -20.54 3.24 -24.83
C SER A 268 -19.59 2.64 -23.79
N GLN A 269 -18.65 1.83 -24.26
CA GLN A 269 -17.59 1.18 -23.49
C GLN A 269 -16.60 2.22 -22.94
N SER A 270 -16.81 2.67 -21.71
CA SER A 270 -15.77 3.25 -20.87
C SER A 270 -15.83 2.59 -19.49
N PHE A 271 -14.66 2.29 -18.93
CA PHE A 271 -14.48 1.73 -17.59
C PHE A 271 -14.82 2.79 -16.52
N GLU A 272 -16.06 3.27 -16.46
CA GLU A 272 -16.50 4.26 -15.48
C GLU A 272 -17.17 3.63 -14.26
N GLN A 273 -16.49 3.81 -13.12
CA GLN A 273 -16.95 3.90 -11.72
C GLN A 273 -18.15 3.06 -11.25
N THR A 274 -17.87 2.19 -10.26
CA THR A 274 -18.76 2.02 -9.10
C THR A 274 -17.96 2.05 -7.79
N ASN A 275 -18.35 2.95 -6.88
CA ASN A 275 -17.92 2.93 -5.48
C ASN A 275 -18.60 1.75 -4.76
N GLY A 276 -17.82 1.07 -3.92
CA GLY A 276 -18.08 -0.25 -3.33
C GLY A 276 -19.46 -0.54 -2.74
N ALA A 277 -19.81 -1.83 -2.78
CA ALA A 277 -20.54 -2.52 -1.72
C ALA A 277 -20.14 -4.00 -1.76
N LYS A 278 -19.92 -4.59 -0.57
CA LYS A 278 -19.62 -6.01 -0.37
C LYS A 278 -20.65 -6.89 -1.11
N THR A 279 -20.28 -7.55 -2.20
CA THR A 279 -21.03 -8.68 -2.73
C THR A 279 -20.34 -9.97 -2.30
N ASN A 280 -20.77 -10.48 -1.14
CA ASN A 280 -20.59 -11.91 -0.86
C ASN A 280 -21.41 -12.67 -1.92
N GLY A 281 -20.73 -13.27 -2.91
CA GLY A 281 -21.28 -14.40 -3.67
C GLY A 281 -21.68 -14.20 -5.13
N GLU A 282 -21.18 -13.20 -5.87
CA GLU A 282 -21.34 -13.18 -7.33
C GLU A 282 -20.21 -13.97 -8.02
N SER A 283 -20.61 -14.93 -8.88
CA SER A 283 -19.68 -15.77 -9.66
C SER A 283 -18.76 -14.90 -10.48
N THR A 284 -17.46 -14.95 -10.18
CA THR A 284 -16.45 -14.30 -11.01
C THR A 284 -16.45 -14.95 -12.40
N VAL A 285 -16.63 -14.15 -13.45
CA VAL A 285 -16.67 -14.67 -14.82
C VAL A 285 -15.24 -15.04 -15.23
N SER A 286 -15.02 -16.32 -15.57
CA SER A 286 -13.76 -16.76 -16.17
C SER A 286 -13.79 -16.42 -17.66
N GLU A 287 -12.71 -15.80 -18.15
CA GLU A 287 -12.51 -15.57 -19.57
C GLU A 287 -11.83 -16.82 -20.16
N PRO A 288 -12.43 -17.50 -21.16
CA PRO A 288 -11.92 -18.76 -21.67
C PRO A 288 -10.44 -18.68 -22.09
N GLY A 289 -9.62 -19.53 -21.47
CA GLY A 289 -8.19 -19.64 -21.78
C GLY A 289 -7.31 -18.54 -21.17
N ASN A 290 -7.87 -17.45 -20.62
CA ASN A 290 -7.09 -16.40 -19.97
C ASN A 290 -6.58 -16.89 -18.60
N PRO A 291 -5.25 -17.00 -18.40
CA PRO A 291 -4.67 -17.46 -17.15
C PRO A 291 -4.56 -16.34 -16.10
N THR A 292 -5.03 -15.13 -16.40
CA THR A 292 -4.91 -13.96 -15.52
C THR A 292 -6.25 -13.52 -14.93
N VAL A 293 -6.17 -12.72 -13.87
CA VAL A 293 -7.32 -12.02 -13.29
C VAL A 293 -7.67 -10.72 -14.03
N VAL A 294 -6.98 -10.41 -15.14
CA VAL A 294 -7.11 -9.19 -15.91
C VAL A 294 -7.76 -9.50 -17.27
N PRO A 295 -8.81 -8.77 -17.70
CA PRO A 295 -9.44 -9.00 -18.99
C PRO A 295 -8.47 -8.83 -20.17
N SER A 296 -8.60 -9.64 -21.21
CA SER A 296 -7.74 -9.54 -22.40
C SER A 296 -7.78 -8.19 -23.09
N GLU A 297 -8.93 -7.53 -23.06
CA GLU A 297 -9.09 -6.17 -23.60
C GLU A 297 -8.24 -5.14 -22.87
N VAL A 298 -7.95 -5.37 -21.59
CA VAL A 298 -7.05 -4.54 -20.78
C VAL A 298 -5.59 -4.92 -21.09
N LEU A 299 -5.28 -6.22 -21.15
CA LEU A 299 -3.93 -6.69 -21.50
C LEU A 299 -3.46 -6.12 -22.85
N ARG A 300 -4.33 -6.10 -23.87
CA ARG A 300 -4.02 -5.56 -25.21
C ARG A 300 -3.64 -4.07 -25.24
N GLN A 301 -3.88 -3.33 -24.16
CA GLN A 301 -3.50 -1.91 -24.07
C GLN A 301 -2.01 -1.73 -23.72
N PHE A 302 -1.34 -2.81 -23.29
CA PHE A 302 0.07 -2.78 -22.89
C PHE A 302 0.97 -3.38 -23.97
N HIS A 303 2.20 -2.88 -24.01
CA HIS A 303 3.30 -3.52 -24.73
C HIS A 303 4.10 -4.38 -23.75
N PHE A 304 4.17 -5.69 -23.97
CA PHE A 304 4.82 -6.62 -23.04
C PHE A 304 6.27 -6.92 -23.42
N GLY A 305 7.15 -6.83 -22.43
CA GLY A 305 8.48 -7.43 -22.45
C GLY A 305 8.59 -8.45 -21.33
N PHE A 306 9.30 -9.55 -21.59
CA PHE A 306 9.50 -10.64 -20.63
C PHE A 306 10.98 -10.69 -20.23
N LEU A 307 11.24 -10.86 -18.93
CA LEU A 307 12.60 -11.05 -18.41
C LEU A 307 12.65 -12.39 -17.69
N ILE A 308 13.57 -13.27 -18.10
CA ILE A 308 13.80 -14.56 -17.46
C ILE A 308 15.23 -14.64 -16.92
N ARG A 309 15.41 -15.45 -15.88
CA ARG A 309 16.72 -15.77 -15.30
C ARG A 309 16.79 -17.29 -15.09
N HIS A 310 17.97 -17.89 -15.21
CA HIS A 310 18.10 -19.33 -14.94
C HIS A 310 17.71 -19.68 -13.48
N PRO A 311 16.84 -20.69 -13.23
CA PRO A 311 16.40 -21.10 -11.90
C PRO A 311 17.51 -21.37 -10.89
N LYS A 312 18.59 -22.05 -11.31
CA LYS A 312 19.81 -22.26 -10.51
C LYS A 312 20.41 -21.00 -9.88
N HIS A 313 20.10 -19.82 -10.42
CA HIS A 313 20.56 -18.54 -9.89
C HIS A 313 19.45 -17.72 -9.22
N SER A 314 18.22 -17.78 -9.71
CA SER A 314 17.10 -17.02 -9.13
C SER A 314 16.61 -17.64 -7.82
N ILE A 315 16.47 -18.97 -7.75
CA ILE A 315 15.90 -19.65 -6.58
C ILE A 315 16.78 -19.50 -5.33
N PRO A 316 18.11 -19.76 -5.35
CA PRO A 316 18.95 -19.53 -4.17
C PRO A 316 19.05 -18.04 -3.79
N SER A 317 18.90 -17.15 -4.78
CA SER A 317 18.86 -15.71 -4.54
C SER A 317 17.57 -15.32 -3.80
N TYR A 318 16.43 -15.87 -4.21
CA TYR A 318 15.15 -15.68 -3.53
C TYR A 318 15.18 -16.29 -2.12
N TRP A 319 15.67 -17.51 -1.96
CA TRP A 319 15.87 -18.14 -0.64
C TRP A 319 16.67 -17.26 0.32
N ARG A 320 17.75 -16.64 -0.16
CA ARG A 320 18.56 -15.73 0.66
C ARG A 320 17.76 -14.52 1.18
N CYS A 321 16.77 -14.05 0.42
CA CYS A 321 15.90 -12.95 0.81
C CYS A 321 14.85 -13.36 1.87
N THR A 322 14.69 -14.66 2.15
CA THR A 322 13.72 -15.19 3.13
C THR A 322 14.35 -15.69 4.43
N ILE A 323 15.65 -15.42 4.65
CA ILE A 323 16.39 -15.84 5.84
C ILE A 323 17.14 -14.67 6.49
N PRO A 324 17.51 -14.76 7.78
CA PRO A 324 18.30 -13.72 8.44
C PRO A 324 19.64 -13.44 7.76
N PRO A 325 20.09 -12.16 7.72
CA PRO A 325 19.42 -10.96 8.25
C PRO A 325 18.44 -10.29 7.28
N LEU A 326 18.30 -10.79 6.05
CA LEU A 326 17.52 -10.13 5.00
C LEU A 326 16.01 -10.23 5.23
N ASP A 327 15.53 -11.34 5.81
CA ASP A 327 14.12 -11.55 6.16
C ASP A 327 13.48 -10.37 6.92
N LYS A 328 14.22 -9.73 7.82
CA LYS A 328 13.79 -8.55 8.58
C LYS A 328 13.66 -7.29 7.73
N ILE A 329 14.42 -7.20 6.64
CA ILE A 329 14.41 -6.09 5.70
C ILE A 329 13.31 -6.30 4.66
N THR A 330 13.23 -7.52 4.12
CA THR A 330 12.27 -7.89 3.08
C THR A 330 10.87 -8.08 3.64
N GLY A 331 10.74 -8.47 4.90
CA GLY A 331 9.47 -8.89 5.51
C GLY A 331 9.03 -10.30 5.09
N PHE A 332 9.94 -11.07 4.47
CA PHE A 332 9.68 -12.42 3.98
C PHE A 332 10.35 -13.40 4.93
N TYR A 333 9.57 -14.02 5.82
CA TYR A 333 10.10 -14.91 6.87
C TYR A 333 10.05 -16.40 6.50
N ASN A 334 9.53 -16.70 5.31
CA ASN A 334 9.38 -18.05 4.80
C ASN A 334 9.54 -18.05 3.28
N PHE A 335 10.23 -19.08 2.79
CA PHE A 335 10.34 -19.37 1.37
C PHE A 335 9.05 -20.03 0.87
N MET A 336 8.50 -19.50 -0.23
CA MET A 336 7.29 -20.04 -0.87
C MET A 336 7.64 -20.42 -2.31
N PRO A 337 7.84 -21.71 -2.63
CA PRO A 337 8.23 -22.15 -3.98
C PRO A 337 7.32 -21.62 -5.09
N GLU A 338 6.02 -21.47 -4.82
CA GLU A 338 5.02 -20.93 -5.74
C GLU A 338 5.29 -19.48 -6.17
N GLU A 339 5.98 -18.68 -5.36
CA GLU A 339 6.34 -17.30 -5.72
C GLU A 339 7.53 -17.22 -6.68
N ALA A 340 8.16 -18.35 -7.04
CA ALA A 340 9.18 -18.38 -8.07
C ALA A 340 8.65 -17.93 -9.45
N GLY A 341 7.35 -18.12 -9.73
CA GLY A 341 6.63 -17.46 -10.82
C GLY A 341 6.89 -17.96 -12.24
N TYR A 342 7.68 -19.03 -12.44
CA TYR A 342 8.03 -19.53 -13.78
C TYR A 342 6.83 -20.12 -14.52
N ASP A 343 5.99 -20.89 -13.82
CA ASP A 343 4.75 -21.44 -14.37
C ASP A 343 3.78 -20.32 -14.77
N GLU A 344 3.54 -19.36 -13.88
CA GLU A 344 2.66 -18.22 -14.15
C GLU A 344 3.16 -17.42 -15.36
N LEU A 345 4.47 -17.13 -15.41
CA LEU A 345 5.09 -16.44 -16.54
C LEU A 345 4.89 -17.19 -17.85
N ARG A 346 5.10 -18.52 -17.86
CA ARG A 346 4.89 -19.35 -19.06
C ARG A 346 3.44 -19.37 -19.50
N ARG A 347 2.49 -19.60 -18.59
CA ARG A 347 1.05 -19.65 -18.94
C ARG A 347 0.59 -18.31 -19.52
N ILE A 348 1.01 -17.20 -18.91
CA ILE A 348 0.71 -15.85 -19.40
C ILE A 348 1.34 -15.62 -20.77
N PHE A 349 2.61 -15.99 -20.94
CA PHE A 349 3.31 -15.90 -22.22
C PHE A 349 2.60 -16.69 -23.33
N ASP A 350 2.28 -17.96 -23.08
CA ASP A 350 1.60 -18.83 -24.05
C ASP A 350 0.23 -18.26 -24.42
N TYR A 351 -0.53 -17.77 -23.43
CA TYR A 351 -1.79 -17.09 -23.70
C TYR A 351 -1.64 -15.86 -24.59
N MET A 352 -0.68 -14.98 -24.27
CA MET A 352 -0.45 -13.76 -25.04
C MET A 352 0.03 -14.07 -26.47
N LYS A 353 0.86 -15.10 -26.63
CA LYS A 353 1.32 -15.58 -27.94
C LYS A 353 0.16 -16.15 -28.76
N ASP A 354 -0.63 -17.05 -28.18
CA ASP A 354 -1.68 -17.78 -28.87
C ASP A 354 -2.89 -16.89 -29.23
N THR A 355 -3.10 -15.81 -28.48
CA THR A 355 -4.15 -14.81 -28.74
C THR A 355 -3.67 -13.60 -29.55
N GLY A 356 -2.40 -13.59 -29.98
CA GLY A 356 -1.81 -12.50 -30.77
C GLY A 356 -1.72 -11.16 -30.01
N ILE A 357 -1.61 -11.19 -28.68
CA ILE A 357 -1.22 -10.01 -27.88
C ILE A 357 0.27 -9.71 -28.11
N VAL A 358 1.09 -10.77 -28.27
CA VAL A 358 2.50 -10.67 -28.68
C VAL A 358 2.80 -11.70 -29.77
N GLY A 359 3.81 -11.42 -30.59
CA GLY A 359 4.25 -12.32 -31.65
C GLY A 359 3.38 -12.30 -32.90
N PRO A 360 3.65 -13.22 -33.85
CA PRO A 360 4.50 -14.39 -33.73
C PRO A 360 5.99 -14.11 -33.96
N LYS A 361 6.37 -12.93 -34.47
CA LYS A 361 7.76 -12.57 -34.74
C LYS A 361 8.53 -12.30 -33.44
N ILE A 362 9.72 -12.86 -33.29
CA ILE A 362 10.65 -12.52 -32.20
C ILE A 362 11.42 -11.24 -32.55
N SER A 363 11.58 -10.34 -31.58
CA SER A 363 12.35 -9.11 -31.75
C SER A 363 13.80 -9.40 -32.18
N GLY A 364 14.29 -8.65 -33.17
CA GLY A 364 15.65 -8.81 -33.71
C GLY A 364 15.85 -9.99 -34.66
N GLN A 365 14.83 -10.80 -34.95
CA GLN A 365 14.90 -11.79 -36.05
C GLN A 365 14.60 -11.15 -37.40
N GLU A 366 15.53 -11.30 -38.35
CA GLU A 366 15.26 -11.04 -39.76
C GLU A 366 14.34 -12.14 -40.29
N THR A 367 13.22 -11.75 -40.89
CA THR A 367 12.40 -12.70 -41.64
C THR A 367 13.16 -13.03 -42.91
N ASN A 368 13.83 -14.17 -42.96
CA ASN A 368 14.31 -14.72 -44.22
C ASN A 368 13.11 -14.88 -45.15
N GLY A 369 12.99 -13.98 -46.13
CA GLY A 369 12.01 -14.09 -47.20
C GLY A 369 12.23 -15.40 -47.93
N THR A 370 11.45 -16.42 -47.58
CA THR A 370 11.32 -17.59 -48.44
C THR A 370 10.53 -17.13 -49.67
N ASN A 371 11.23 -17.10 -50.80
CA ASN A 371 10.63 -16.91 -52.11
C ASN A 371 9.45 -17.87 -52.28
N GLY A 372 8.26 -17.31 -52.50
CA GLY A 372 7.18 -17.89 -53.30
C GLY A 372 6.47 -19.13 -52.75
N GLN A 373 5.39 -18.88 -52.01
CA GLN A 373 4.08 -19.58 -52.03
C GLN A 373 3.50 -19.70 -50.61
N THR A 374 2.85 -18.63 -50.14
CA THR A 374 1.68 -18.78 -49.28
C THR A 374 0.62 -17.78 -49.73
N ASN A 375 -0.60 -18.28 -49.87
CA ASN A 375 -1.76 -17.53 -50.35
C ASN A 375 -1.98 -16.28 -49.50
N GLY A 376 -2.22 -15.16 -50.19
CA GLY A 376 -2.38 -13.84 -49.57
C GLY A 376 -3.54 -13.75 -48.59
N ALA A 377 -3.21 -13.77 -47.29
CA ALA A 377 -4.12 -13.38 -46.23
C ALA A 377 -3.49 -12.58 -45.07
N ASN A 378 -2.16 -12.53 -44.94
CA ASN A 378 -1.51 -11.77 -43.85
C ASN A 378 -0.50 -10.79 -44.43
N GLY A 379 -0.99 -9.64 -44.88
CA GLY A 379 -0.14 -8.46 -45.09
C GLY A 379 0.54 -8.09 -43.77
N HIS A 380 1.80 -7.66 -43.83
CA HIS A 380 2.50 -7.09 -42.68
C HIS A 380 1.67 -5.95 -42.07
N ASN A 381 1.06 -6.22 -40.91
CA ASN A 381 0.47 -5.17 -40.09
C ASN A 381 1.62 -4.47 -39.37
N SER A 382 1.81 -3.18 -39.63
CA SER A 382 2.73 -2.31 -38.88
C SER A 382 2.38 -2.19 -37.38
N ASN A 383 1.29 -2.82 -36.94
CA ASN A 383 0.76 -2.80 -35.58
C ASN A 383 1.01 -4.12 -34.81
N GLU A 384 1.72 -5.09 -35.39
CA GLU A 384 2.03 -6.35 -34.71
C GLU A 384 3.13 -6.15 -33.66
N VAL A 385 2.85 -6.52 -32.40
CA VAL A 385 3.79 -6.41 -31.28
C VAL A 385 4.72 -7.63 -31.29
N PRO A 386 6.04 -7.50 -31.48
CA PRO A 386 6.94 -8.65 -31.50
C PRO A 386 7.09 -9.28 -30.10
N ILE A 387 7.44 -10.57 -30.06
CA ILE A 387 7.88 -11.23 -28.83
C ILE A 387 9.20 -10.59 -28.40
N THR A 388 9.17 -9.93 -27.25
CA THR A 388 10.31 -9.25 -26.64
C THR A 388 10.67 -9.97 -25.34
N LEU A 389 11.51 -10.99 -25.43
CA LEU A 389 11.93 -11.78 -24.27
C LEU A 389 13.43 -11.67 -24.05
N VAL A 390 13.85 -11.31 -22.85
CA VAL A 390 15.24 -11.09 -22.46
C VAL A 390 15.65 -12.18 -21.47
N ASP A 391 16.73 -12.89 -21.77
CA ASP A 391 17.42 -13.73 -20.78
C ASP A 391 18.44 -12.88 -20.01
N ALA A 392 18.43 -12.98 -18.68
CA ALA A 392 19.26 -12.15 -17.82
C ALA A 392 20.75 -12.44 -17.97
N ASP A 393 21.18 -13.67 -18.27
CA ASP A 393 22.59 -13.96 -18.51
C ASP A 393 23.01 -13.42 -19.89
N ASP A 394 22.17 -13.54 -20.93
CA ASP A 394 22.41 -12.94 -22.26
C ASP A 394 22.53 -11.40 -22.18
N LEU A 395 21.65 -10.74 -21.40
CA LEU A 395 21.70 -9.29 -21.14
C LEU A 395 22.98 -8.87 -20.43
N LEU A 396 23.41 -9.62 -19.42
CA LEU A 396 24.63 -9.30 -18.67
C LEU A 396 25.91 -9.50 -19.49
N ASP A 397 25.91 -10.45 -20.42
CA ASP A 397 27.06 -10.69 -21.29
C ASP A 397 27.11 -9.68 -22.44
N ASN A 398 25.94 -9.27 -22.95
CA ASN A 398 25.83 -8.38 -24.10
C ASN A 398 24.81 -7.26 -23.87
N PRO A 399 25.06 -6.33 -22.93
CA PRO A 399 24.04 -5.35 -22.51
C PRO A 399 23.63 -4.39 -23.62
N GLU A 400 24.58 -3.84 -24.38
CA GLU A 400 24.27 -2.89 -25.44
C GLU A 400 23.46 -3.52 -26.59
N PRO A 401 23.86 -4.65 -27.21
CA PRO A 401 23.07 -5.26 -28.28
C PRO A 401 21.66 -5.65 -27.84
N ILE A 402 21.51 -6.22 -26.64
CA ILE A 402 20.22 -6.64 -26.11
C ILE A 402 19.33 -5.42 -25.80
N MET A 403 19.85 -4.39 -25.11
CA MET A 403 19.08 -3.19 -24.80
C MET A 403 18.70 -2.41 -26.05
N ARG A 404 19.55 -2.39 -27.08
CA ARG A 404 19.22 -1.78 -28.38
C ARG A 404 18.01 -2.46 -29.02
N LYS A 405 17.99 -3.79 -29.08
CA LYS A 405 16.87 -4.59 -29.62
C LYS A 405 15.61 -4.48 -28.76
N PHE A 406 15.76 -4.42 -27.44
CA PHE A 406 14.64 -4.19 -26.52
C PHE A 406 14.01 -2.82 -26.77
N CYS A 407 14.82 -1.75 -26.78
CA CYS A 407 14.39 -0.38 -27.04
C CYS A 407 13.69 -0.25 -28.40
N GLU A 408 14.25 -0.85 -29.46
CA GLU A 408 13.61 -0.89 -30.78
C GLU A 408 12.22 -1.54 -30.74
N ALA A 409 12.10 -2.71 -30.12
CA ALA A 409 10.85 -3.45 -30.03
C ALA A 409 9.75 -2.66 -29.32
N VAL A 410 10.11 -2.03 -28.20
CA VAL A 410 9.17 -1.24 -27.42
C VAL A 410 8.97 0.15 -28.03
N GLY A 411 9.75 0.59 -29.03
CA GLY A 411 9.61 1.93 -29.63
C GLY A 411 10.19 3.05 -28.75
N ILE A 412 11.28 2.77 -28.04
CA ILE A 412 12.09 3.75 -27.31
C ILE A 412 13.39 3.96 -28.09
N LYS A 413 13.81 5.22 -28.26
CA LYS A 413 15.10 5.52 -28.90
C LYS A 413 16.22 5.10 -27.96
N PHE A 414 17.01 4.10 -28.34
CA PHE A 414 18.20 3.70 -27.58
C PHE A 414 19.25 4.82 -27.57
N ASP A 415 19.83 5.07 -26.40
CA ASP A 415 21.01 5.91 -26.20
C ASP A 415 22.02 5.12 -25.35
N PRO A 416 23.30 5.00 -25.75
CA PRO A 416 24.31 4.34 -24.93
C PRO A 416 24.41 4.87 -23.50
N GLN A 417 24.11 6.15 -23.27
CA GLN A 417 24.08 6.73 -21.92
C GLN A 417 23.03 6.09 -21.01
N MET A 418 22.03 5.40 -21.57
CA MET A 418 21.07 4.67 -20.74
C MET A 418 21.72 3.52 -19.97
N LEU A 419 22.91 3.05 -20.37
CA LEU A 419 23.66 2.01 -19.66
C LEU A 419 24.56 2.56 -18.55
N GLU A 420 24.61 3.87 -18.33
CA GLU A 420 25.51 4.52 -17.38
C GLU A 420 24.71 5.41 -16.42
N TRP A 421 24.98 5.31 -15.12
CA TRP A 421 24.34 6.12 -14.08
C TRP A 421 25.27 6.25 -12.87
N ASP A 422 26.04 7.33 -12.80
CA ASP A 422 27.05 7.55 -11.74
C ASP A 422 26.91 8.94 -11.10
N THR A 423 25.72 9.54 -11.22
CA THR A 423 25.44 10.85 -10.61
C THR A 423 24.73 10.68 -9.27
N GLU A 424 24.94 11.63 -8.34
CA GLU A 424 24.23 11.63 -7.05
C GLU A 424 22.71 11.69 -7.27
N GLU A 425 22.26 12.43 -8.28
CA GLU A 425 20.87 12.50 -8.69
C GLU A 425 20.31 11.15 -9.18
N ASP A 426 21.14 10.30 -9.79
CA ASP A 426 20.81 8.91 -10.19
C ASP A 426 20.66 8.00 -8.99
N HIS A 427 21.64 7.99 -8.10
CA HIS A 427 21.57 7.16 -6.91
C HIS A 427 20.42 7.56 -5.98
N GLN A 428 20.15 8.86 -5.80
CA GLN A 428 19.05 9.31 -4.97
C GLN A 428 17.68 8.91 -5.56
N PHE A 429 17.51 9.04 -6.88
CA PHE A 429 16.27 8.65 -7.55
C PHE A 429 16.03 7.14 -7.51
N ALA A 430 17.07 6.33 -7.74
CA ALA A 430 16.98 4.87 -7.62
C ALA A 430 16.58 4.45 -6.20
N LYS A 431 17.18 5.06 -5.15
CA LYS A 431 16.82 4.82 -3.75
C LYS A 431 15.35 5.11 -3.47
N ASP A 432 14.85 6.25 -3.96
CA ASP A 432 13.45 6.66 -3.76
C ASP A 432 12.47 5.71 -4.47
N LYS A 433 12.83 5.18 -5.65
CA LYS A 433 11.95 4.31 -6.46
C LYS A 433 11.94 2.86 -5.99
N PHE A 434 13.08 2.32 -5.57
CA PHE A 434 13.19 0.95 -5.06
C PHE A 434 12.88 0.82 -3.57
N GLU A 435 12.47 1.91 -2.91
CA GLU A 435 12.23 1.95 -1.47
C GLU A 435 11.23 0.88 -0.97
N LYS A 436 10.26 0.52 -1.82
CA LYS A 436 9.21 -0.48 -1.55
C LYS A 436 9.76 -1.90 -1.33
N TRP A 437 10.90 -2.23 -1.93
CA TRP A 437 11.48 -3.58 -1.91
C TRP A 437 12.94 -3.58 -1.43
N LYS A 438 13.17 -2.92 -0.28
CA LYS A 438 14.47 -2.92 0.40
C LYS A 438 14.97 -4.34 0.61
N GLY A 439 16.27 -4.55 0.36
CA GLY A 439 16.92 -5.86 0.43
C GLY A 439 16.86 -6.70 -0.85
N PHE A 440 16.02 -6.34 -1.85
CA PHE A 440 15.98 -7.03 -3.16
C PHE A 440 16.80 -6.32 -4.26
N HIS A 441 16.99 -4.99 -4.16
CA HIS A 441 17.56 -4.15 -5.24
C HIS A 441 18.83 -3.37 -4.85
N GLU A 442 19.38 -3.58 -3.66
CA GLU A 442 20.50 -2.79 -3.12
C GLU A 442 21.72 -2.72 -4.06
N ASP A 443 22.03 -3.78 -4.78
CA ASP A 443 23.24 -3.79 -5.62
C ASP A 443 23.09 -3.04 -6.92
N ALA A 444 21.87 -2.98 -7.42
CA ALA A 444 21.55 -2.22 -8.60
C ALA A 444 21.58 -0.72 -8.23
N ILE A 445 20.98 -0.35 -7.09
CA ILE A 445 21.04 1.00 -6.50
C ILE A 445 22.48 1.50 -6.32
N ASN A 446 23.40 0.61 -5.95
CA ASN A 446 24.82 0.92 -5.73
C ASN A 446 25.70 0.72 -6.97
N SER A 447 25.14 0.31 -8.10
CA SER A 447 25.87 0.17 -9.36
C SER A 447 25.98 1.51 -10.08
N THR A 448 26.98 1.64 -10.94
CA THR A 448 27.25 2.88 -11.71
C THR A 448 26.81 2.74 -13.18
N GLY A 449 26.21 1.61 -13.55
CA GLY A 449 25.93 1.25 -14.93
C GLY A 449 25.81 -0.25 -15.18
N LEU A 450 25.33 -0.59 -16.38
CA LEU A 450 25.22 -1.95 -16.90
C LEU A 450 26.34 -2.23 -17.90
N HIS A 451 27.39 -2.87 -17.41
CA HIS A 451 28.55 -3.28 -18.22
C HIS A 451 28.60 -4.79 -18.45
N ALA A 452 29.15 -5.18 -19.59
CA ALA A 452 29.37 -6.59 -19.92
C ALA A 452 30.22 -7.27 -18.84
N ARG A 453 29.85 -8.49 -18.45
CA ARG A 453 30.60 -9.27 -17.47
C ARG A 453 32.03 -9.55 -17.96
N LYS A 454 33.02 -9.24 -17.13
CA LYS A 454 34.44 -9.58 -17.40
C LYS A 454 34.73 -11.07 -17.26
N HIS A 455 34.00 -11.75 -16.37
CA HIS A 455 34.08 -13.18 -16.14
C HIS A 455 32.67 -13.75 -16.11
N GLY A 456 32.40 -14.72 -16.98
CA GLY A 456 31.18 -15.50 -16.93
C GLY A 456 31.08 -16.27 -15.61
N LYS A 457 29.86 -16.67 -15.23
CA LYS A 457 29.71 -17.56 -14.08
C LYS A 457 30.35 -18.92 -14.40
N PRO A 458 31.01 -19.57 -13.43
CA PRO A 458 31.54 -20.91 -13.63
C PRO A 458 30.43 -21.86 -14.04
N ASP A 459 30.71 -22.72 -15.01
CA ASP A 459 29.78 -23.77 -15.41
C ASP A 459 29.86 -24.89 -14.37
N THR A 460 28.79 -25.03 -13.60
CA THR A 460 28.67 -25.96 -12.48
C THR A 460 27.67 -27.05 -12.81
N THR A 461 27.98 -28.26 -12.36
CA THR A 461 27.06 -29.41 -12.42
C THR A 461 25.99 -29.31 -11.32
N PRO A 462 24.82 -29.97 -11.49
CA PRO A 462 23.78 -30.00 -10.44
C PRO A 462 24.31 -30.48 -9.08
N ASP A 463 25.23 -31.44 -9.06
CA ASP A 463 25.84 -31.95 -7.82
C ASP A 463 26.72 -30.90 -7.13
N GLN A 464 27.48 -30.13 -7.92
CA GLN A 464 28.30 -29.03 -7.39
C GLN A 464 27.42 -27.89 -6.85
N ASP A 465 26.34 -27.56 -7.55
CA ASP A 465 25.37 -26.56 -7.09
C ASP A 465 24.71 -27.00 -5.78
N PHE A 466 24.27 -28.26 -5.70
CA PHE A 466 23.66 -28.82 -4.50
C PHE A 466 24.62 -28.80 -3.30
N GLU A 467 25.86 -29.23 -3.49
CA GLU A 467 26.88 -29.22 -2.44
C GLU A 467 27.18 -27.78 -1.97
N ALA A 468 27.25 -26.82 -2.90
CA ALA A 468 27.41 -25.41 -2.54
C ALA A 468 26.22 -24.87 -1.74
N TRP A 469 24.99 -25.22 -2.08
CA TRP A 469 23.81 -24.84 -1.31
C TRP A 469 23.77 -25.53 0.05
N LYS A 470 24.16 -26.80 0.14
CA LYS A 470 24.24 -27.55 1.39
C LYS A 470 25.23 -26.90 2.36
N GLN A 471 26.41 -26.51 1.86
CA GLN A 471 27.41 -25.82 2.65
C GLN A 471 26.94 -24.43 3.13
N LYS A 472 26.19 -23.71 2.28
CA LYS A 472 25.78 -22.33 2.55
C LYS A 472 24.52 -22.22 3.42
N TYR A 473 23.54 -23.07 3.19
CA TYR A 473 22.19 -22.96 3.75
C TYR A 473 21.78 -24.17 4.60
N GLY A 474 22.56 -25.24 4.60
CA GLY A 474 22.22 -26.50 5.25
C GLY A 474 21.50 -27.47 4.30
N GLU A 475 21.42 -28.74 4.72
CA GLU A 475 20.91 -29.84 3.89
C GLU A 475 19.41 -29.72 3.58
N GLU A 476 18.59 -29.40 4.57
CA GLU A 476 17.14 -29.23 4.37
C GLU A 476 16.84 -28.10 3.37
N ALA A 477 17.53 -26.97 3.50
CA ALA A 477 17.41 -25.84 2.58
C ALA A 477 17.88 -26.21 1.17
N ALA A 478 19.00 -26.92 1.03
CA ALA A 478 19.52 -27.34 -0.26
C ALA A 478 18.56 -28.27 -1.01
N VAL A 479 17.86 -29.17 -0.29
CA VAL A 479 16.82 -30.03 -0.87
C VAL A 479 15.67 -29.19 -1.41
N VAL A 480 15.13 -28.25 -0.64
CA VAL A 480 14.02 -27.39 -1.09
C VAL A 480 14.43 -26.52 -2.28
N ILE A 481 15.64 -25.95 -2.26
CA ILE A 481 16.18 -25.16 -3.36
C ILE A 481 16.29 -26.02 -4.63
N ARG A 482 16.89 -27.21 -4.53
CA ARG A 482 17.03 -28.15 -5.66
C ARG A 482 15.68 -28.50 -6.25
N ASP A 483 14.74 -28.94 -5.43
CA ASP A 483 13.42 -29.38 -5.89
C ASP A 483 12.66 -28.23 -6.59
N THR A 484 12.81 -27.00 -6.07
CA THR A 484 12.22 -25.81 -6.69
C THR A 484 12.92 -25.44 -8.01
N VAL A 485 14.25 -25.56 -8.08
CA VAL A 485 15.03 -25.35 -9.32
C VAL A 485 14.60 -26.35 -10.40
N GLU A 486 14.51 -27.64 -10.06
CA GLU A 486 14.08 -28.70 -10.96
C GLU A 486 12.65 -28.48 -11.46
N ALA A 487 11.74 -28.03 -10.58
CA ALA A 487 10.36 -27.72 -10.96
C ALA A 487 10.26 -26.53 -11.94
N CYS A 488 11.12 -25.51 -11.80
CA CYS A 488 11.09 -24.30 -12.64
C CYS A 488 11.87 -24.44 -13.96
N LEU A 489 12.80 -25.40 -14.04
CA LEU A 489 13.72 -25.53 -15.17
C LEU A 489 13.03 -25.77 -16.52
N PRO A 490 12.02 -26.66 -16.65
CA PRO A 490 11.34 -26.88 -17.92
C PRO A 490 10.67 -25.63 -18.49
N ASP A 491 10.10 -24.79 -17.62
CA ASP A 491 9.44 -23.55 -18.04
C ASP A 491 10.45 -22.50 -18.48
N TYR A 492 11.60 -22.39 -17.79
CA TYR A 492 12.71 -21.55 -18.20
C TYR A 492 13.27 -21.97 -19.57
N GLU A 493 13.54 -23.26 -19.78
CA GLU A 493 14.11 -23.77 -21.03
C GLU A 493 13.17 -23.57 -22.22
N TYR A 494 11.86 -23.70 -21.99
CA TYR A 494 10.84 -23.38 -22.98
C TYR A 494 10.86 -21.89 -23.35
N LEU A 495 10.78 -20.99 -22.36
CA LEU A 495 10.77 -19.55 -22.58
C LEU A 495 12.06 -19.04 -23.24
N LYS A 496 13.21 -19.64 -22.91
CA LYS A 496 14.52 -19.29 -23.46
C LYS A 496 14.60 -19.44 -24.98
N GLN A 497 13.79 -20.31 -25.58
CA GLN A 497 13.73 -20.49 -27.04
C GLN A 497 13.25 -19.22 -27.77
N PHE A 498 12.53 -18.34 -27.07
CA PHE A 498 12.00 -17.09 -27.60
C PHE A 498 12.87 -15.87 -27.24
N ALA A 499 13.99 -16.07 -26.52
CA ALA A 499 14.84 -14.98 -26.08
C ALA A 499 15.54 -14.28 -27.25
N ILE A 500 15.56 -12.94 -27.20
CA ILE A 500 16.33 -12.09 -28.09
C ILE A 500 17.79 -12.52 -28.02
N LYS A 501 18.42 -12.67 -29.19
CA LYS A 501 19.85 -12.96 -29.31
C LYS A 501 20.62 -11.68 -29.57
N ALA A 502 21.81 -11.57 -28.97
CA ALA A 502 22.71 -10.42 -29.14
C ALA A 502 23.05 -10.18 -30.61
#